data_AF-A0A7G7T2V5-F1
#
_entry.id   AF-A0A7G7T2V5-F1
#
_cell.length_a   1.000
_cell.length_b   1.000
_cell.length_c   1.000
_cell.angle_alpha   90.00
_cell.angle_beta   90.00
_cell.angle_gamma   90.00
#
_symmetry.space_group_name_H-M   'P 1'
#
loop_
_entity.id
_entity.type
_entity.pdbx_description
1 polymer ?
#
loop_
_entity_poly.entity_id
_entity_poly.type
_entity_poly.pdbx_seq_one_letter_code
_entity_poly.pdbx_strand_id
1 'polypeptide(L)'
;MLFPEDLELGCSFSGYDKKSRIRVMLFHPRGGSYPRGTFFCDDGFFHADEDLTFTVVRCSGWRSINEDVPFSEFAWASPAQVRVLGALLLCQTFDGAWIRLYPVVGPELILSTDELDLDVPYSVQMIKERLLLSAKERHLLPNIPCVPANLLNEPYHLLDQDIDMDRFLPSYQRIDPSNFVLMRGLQALVKSDMLGRHREFGEESVIAAFIALDASFSLVQRELRLKGLANPSANDAARWLHRNFYEPFGHEPPGDLEKYFEEFYDSRISTLHPGNRFGDFPFSPTMWDDAIHLRSQLRQVFSFLVHGRHFKDFEDAVDDYHAQRNPRPVSPA
;
A
#
# COMPACT_ATOMS: atom_id res chain seq x y z
N MET A 1 29.80 6.90 21.14
CA MET A 1 28.35 7.18 21.18
C MET A 1 28.11 8.12 20.01
N LEU A 2 27.29 7.72 19.05
CA LEU A 2 26.96 8.57 17.90
C LEU A 2 25.94 9.61 18.36
N PHE A 3 26.15 10.87 17.97
CA PHE A 3 25.18 11.93 18.17
C PHE A 3 24.33 12.11 16.89
N PRO A 4 23.10 12.65 16.99
CA PRO A 4 22.28 12.93 15.82
C PRO A 4 23.02 13.73 14.74
N GLU A 5 23.86 14.70 15.13
CA GLU A 5 24.66 15.55 14.25
C GLU A 5 25.71 14.77 13.44
N ASP A 6 26.12 13.59 13.91
CA ASP A 6 27.08 12.72 13.22
C ASP A 6 26.44 11.95 12.05
N LEU A 7 25.10 11.93 11.96
CA LEU A 7 24.37 11.28 10.87
C LEU A 7 24.27 12.21 9.66
N GLU A 8 25.14 12.02 8.68
CA GLU A 8 25.06 12.74 7.42
C GLU A 8 23.86 12.29 6.56
N LEU A 9 23.11 13.27 6.04
CA LEU A 9 22.01 13.05 5.09
C LEU A 9 22.49 13.27 3.65
N GLY A 10 22.19 12.31 2.79
CA GLY A 10 22.37 12.42 1.34
C GLY A 10 21.04 12.36 0.59
N CYS A 11 21.12 12.40 -0.74
CA CYS A 11 19.99 12.10 -1.63
C CYS A 11 20.35 10.96 -2.61
N SER A 12 19.39 10.10 -2.92
CA SER A 12 19.51 9.07 -3.97
C SER A 12 18.19 8.94 -4.74
N PHE A 13 18.27 8.46 -5.99
CA PHE A 13 17.11 8.01 -6.76
C PHE A 13 16.87 6.53 -6.49
N SER A 14 15.65 6.20 -6.09
CA SER A 14 15.32 4.98 -5.34
C SER A 14 15.24 3.70 -6.15
N GLY A 15 15.19 3.81 -7.47
CA GLY A 15 14.82 2.68 -8.31
C GLY A 15 15.95 1.70 -8.66
N TYR A 16 17.22 2.14 -8.71
CA TYR A 16 18.19 1.45 -9.58
C TYR A 16 19.52 1.08 -8.94
N ASP A 17 19.80 1.54 -7.72
CA ASP A 17 21.07 1.31 -7.06
C ASP A 17 21.27 -0.18 -6.73
N LYS A 18 22.38 -0.78 -7.17
CA LYS A 18 22.76 -2.14 -6.74
C LYS A 18 23.35 -2.15 -5.31
N LYS A 19 23.96 -1.03 -4.88
CA LYS A 19 24.52 -0.91 -3.53
C LYS A 19 23.39 -0.72 -2.51
N SER A 20 23.42 -1.50 -1.44
CA SER A 20 22.53 -1.30 -0.29
C SER A 20 22.84 0.03 0.40
N ARG A 21 21.79 0.72 0.85
CA ARG A 21 21.86 1.99 1.59
C ARG A 21 20.76 2.01 2.64
N ILE A 22 20.95 2.79 3.70
CA ILE A 22 19.87 3.13 4.62
C ILE A 22 19.06 4.29 4.01
N ARG A 23 17.82 4.00 3.61
CA ARG A 23 16.92 4.93 2.92
C ARG A 23 15.82 5.38 3.87
N VAL A 24 15.46 6.66 3.77
CA VAL A 24 14.39 7.27 4.54
C VAL A 24 13.28 7.69 3.58
N MET A 25 12.07 7.20 3.81
CA MET A 25 10.86 7.68 3.14
C MET A 25 10.02 8.44 4.16
N LEU A 26 9.81 9.74 3.87
CA LEU A 26 8.97 10.62 4.65
C LEU A 26 7.52 10.49 4.20
N PHE A 27 6.58 10.79 5.10
CA PHE A 27 5.16 10.79 4.79
C PHE A 27 4.55 12.18 5.01
N HIS A 28 3.55 12.52 4.21
CA HIS A 28 2.93 13.83 4.22
C HIS A 28 1.80 13.93 5.26
N PRO A 29 1.80 14.92 6.17
CA PRO A 29 0.75 15.04 7.19
C PRO A 29 -0.63 15.26 6.55
N ARG A 30 -0.71 16.06 5.49
CA ARG A 30 -1.95 16.22 4.72
C ARG A 30 -2.25 14.98 3.90
N GLY A 31 -3.42 14.42 4.16
CA GLY A 31 -4.01 13.38 3.35
C GLY A 31 -3.51 11.98 3.65
N GLY A 32 -2.58 11.84 4.61
CA GLY A 32 -2.29 10.56 5.23
C GLY A 32 -3.13 10.28 6.46
N SER A 33 -3.16 9.01 6.84
CA SER A 33 -3.66 8.51 8.13
C SER A 33 -2.82 7.29 8.51
N TYR A 34 -2.08 7.42 9.62
CA TYR A 34 -0.93 6.59 9.91
C TYR A 34 -1.07 5.86 11.25
N PRO A 35 -0.76 4.57 11.35
CA PRO A 35 -0.68 3.88 12.65
C PRO A 35 0.30 4.57 13.59
N ARG A 36 -0.13 5.01 14.78
CA ARG A 36 0.76 5.60 15.77
C ARG A 36 1.75 4.56 16.29
N GLY A 37 3.01 4.95 16.44
CA GLY A 37 4.02 4.16 17.13
C GLY A 37 5.21 3.80 16.25
N THR A 38 5.99 2.81 16.71
CA THR A 38 7.17 2.31 16.01
C THR A 38 7.03 0.82 15.78
N PHE A 39 7.20 0.39 14.53
CA PHE A 39 6.99 -0.99 14.11
C PHE A 39 8.20 -1.45 13.31
N PHE A 40 8.90 -2.45 13.82
CA PHE A 40 10.13 -2.96 13.23
C PHE A 40 9.86 -4.03 12.17
N CYS A 41 10.75 -4.10 11.19
CA CYS A 41 10.82 -5.13 10.16
C CYS A 41 12.27 -5.63 10.03
N ASP A 42 12.49 -6.71 9.28
CA ASP A 42 13.79 -7.40 9.25
C ASP A 42 14.99 -6.52 8.84
N ASP A 43 14.74 -5.43 8.14
CA ASP A 43 15.74 -4.51 7.59
C ASP A 43 15.47 -3.03 7.93
N GLY A 44 14.60 -2.75 8.90
CA GLY A 44 14.20 -1.37 9.17
C GLY A 44 13.00 -1.20 10.11
N PHE A 45 12.34 -0.06 9.99
CA PHE A 45 11.15 0.26 10.76
C PHE A 45 10.26 1.30 10.09
N PHE A 46 9.01 1.35 10.52
CA PHE A 46 8.09 2.46 10.34
C PHE A 46 7.88 3.18 11.67
N HIS A 47 7.84 4.51 11.65
CA HIS A 47 7.62 5.35 12.82
C HIS A 47 6.61 6.45 12.49
N ALA A 48 5.62 6.66 13.36
CA ALA A 48 4.69 7.76 13.27
C ALA A 48 4.35 8.31 14.67
N ASP A 49 4.56 9.61 14.84
CA ASP A 49 4.06 10.38 15.96
C ASP A 49 3.69 11.81 15.54
N GLU A 50 3.43 12.67 16.51
CA GLU A 50 2.96 14.04 16.28
C GLU A 50 3.96 14.91 15.55
N ASP A 51 5.26 14.61 15.65
CA ASP A 51 6.31 15.44 15.08
C ASP A 51 6.64 15.02 13.63
N LEU A 52 6.70 13.72 13.38
CA LEU A 52 7.12 13.20 12.07
C LEU A 52 6.63 11.77 11.82
N THR A 53 6.21 11.50 10.58
CA THR A 53 5.97 10.14 10.09
C THR A 53 6.97 9.76 9.00
N PHE A 54 7.67 8.64 9.19
CA PHE A 54 8.72 8.18 8.29
C PHE A 54 8.95 6.66 8.39
N THR A 55 9.57 6.09 7.36
CA THR A 55 10.14 4.74 7.42
C THR A 55 11.60 4.79 7.06
N VAL A 56 12.38 3.92 7.69
CA VAL A 56 13.80 3.72 7.43
C VAL A 56 14.02 2.26 7.09
N VAL A 57 14.64 1.99 5.96
CA VAL A 57 14.98 0.62 5.55
C VAL A 57 16.38 0.56 4.97
N ARG A 58 17.10 -0.51 5.27
CA ARG A 58 18.38 -0.83 4.63
C ARG A 58 18.12 -1.67 3.39
N CYS A 59 18.23 -1.08 2.21
CA CYS A 59 17.91 -1.78 0.97
C CYS A 59 18.68 -1.32 -0.26
N SER A 60 18.70 -2.20 -1.27
CA SER A 60 19.08 -1.92 -2.65
C SER A 60 17.85 -1.64 -3.52
N GLY A 61 18.06 -1.14 -4.73
CA GLY A 61 17.02 -0.86 -5.74
C GLY A 61 16.62 -2.11 -6.56
N TRP A 62 15.68 -1.93 -7.49
CA TRP A 62 15.08 -3.01 -8.29
C TRP A 62 16.09 -3.83 -9.11
N ARG A 63 17.18 -3.20 -9.57
CA ARG A 63 18.25 -3.87 -10.34
C ARG A 63 19.11 -4.84 -9.54
N SER A 64 18.96 -4.86 -8.21
CA SER A 64 19.54 -5.91 -7.38
C SER A 64 18.74 -7.21 -7.41
N ILE A 65 17.44 -7.14 -7.75
CA ILE A 65 16.55 -8.31 -7.86
C ILE A 65 16.53 -8.82 -9.29
N ASN A 66 16.41 -7.91 -10.26
CA ASN A 66 16.44 -8.24 -11.68
C ASN A 66 17.15 -7.12 -12.44
N GLU A 67 18.28 -7.44 -13.06
CA GLU A 67 19.13 -6.46 -13.76
C GLU A 67 18.46 -5.84 -15.00
N ASP A 68 17.51 -6.56 -15.61
CA ASP A 68 16.81 -6.17 -16.84
C ASP A 68 15.63 -5.22 -16.58
N VAL A 69 15.38 -4.82 -15.33
CA VAL A 69 14.32 -3.86 -15.00
C VAL A 69 14.58 -2.53 -15.73
N PRO A 70 13.61 -2.02 -16.51
CA PRO A 70 13.79 -0.82 -17.30
C PRO A 70 13.92 0.42 -16.41
N PHE A 71 14.60 1.43 -16.93
CA PHE A 71 14.60 2.75 -16.33
C PHE A 71 13.22 3.42 -16.43
N SER A 72 12.84 4.15 -15.38
CA SER A 72 11.61 4.91 -15.23
C SER A 72 11.85 6.03 -14.24
N GLU A 73 11.61 7.27 -14.67
CA GLU A 73 11.66 8.46 -13.80
C GLU A 73 10.57 8.43 -12.72
N PHE A 74 9.57 7.57 -12.90
CA PHE A 74 8.43 7.41 -12.00
C PHE A 74 8.57 6.21 -11.06
N ALA A 75 9.72 5.52 -11.06
CA ALA A 75 10.04 4.51 -10.05
C ALA A 75 10.42 5.23 -8.75
N TRP A 76 9.44 5.43 -7.87
CA TRP A 76 9.55 6.32 -6.72
C TRP A 76 9.89 5.62 -5.40
N ALA A 77 9.84 4.28 -5.34
CA ALA A 77 10.18 3.51 -4.14
C ALA A 77 11.05 2.28 -4.49
N SER A 78 11.95 1.95 -3.57
CA SER A 78 12.72 0.70 -3.57
C SER A 78 11.82 -0.52 -3.22
N PRO A 79 12.27 -1.75 -3.52
CA PRO A 79 11.53 -2.96 -3.15
C PRO A 79 11.16 -3.04 -1.66
N ALA A 80 12.10 -2.73 -0.76
CA ALA A 80 11.86 -2.79 0.69
C ALA A 80 10.83 -1.74 1.14
N GLN A 81 10.89 -0.51 0.62
CA GLN A 81 9.88 0.50 0.94
C GLN A 81 8.49 0.08 0.45
N VAL A 82 8.39 -0.52 -0.74
CA VAL A 82 7.10 -1.04 -1.22
C VAL A 82 6.59 -2.17 -0.34
N ARG A 83 7.46 -3.03 0.21
CA ARG A 83 7.08 -4.05 1.20
C ARG A 83 6.54 -3.39 2.49
N VAL A 84 7.20 -2.35 3.00
CA VAL A 84 6.70 -1.60 4.17
C VAL A 84 5.32 -1.01 3.90
N LEU A 85 5.16 -0.32 2.76
CA LEU A 85 3.88 0.29 2.38
C LEU A 85 2.77 -0.77 2.22
N GLY A 86 3.09 -1.88 1.57
CA GLY A 86 2.18 -3.02 1.44
C GLY A 86 1.79 -3.58 2.81
N ALA A 87 2.77 -3.86 3.67
CA ALA A 87 2.53 -4.39 5.01
C ALA A 87 1.65 -3.47 5.84
N LEU A 88 1.86 -2.15 5.79
CA LEU A 88 1.00 -1.16 6.44
C LEU A 88 -0.43 -1.20 5.91
N LEU A 89 -0.65 -1.27 4.59
CA LEU A 89 -1.99 -1.39 4.02
C LEU A 89 -2.73 -2.65 4.49
N LEU A 90 -1.99 -3.75 4.69
CA LEU A 90 -2.55 -5.03 5.15
C LEU A 90 -2.84 -5.06 6.66
N CYS A 91 -2.41 -4.05 7.42
CA CYS A 91 -2.75 -3.90 8.85
C CYS A 91 -4.14 -3.29 9.07
N GLN A 92 -4.75 -2.68 8.05
CA GLN A 92 -6.14 -2.22 8.17
C GLN A 92 -7.04 -3.44 8.43
N THR A 93 -8.02 -3.33 9.33
CA THR A 93 -8.99 -4.42 9.54
C THR A 93 -10.13 -4.34 8.51
N PHE A 94 -11.06 -5.30 8.49
CA PHE A 94 -12.13 -5.42 7.49
C PHE A 94 -12.96 -4.13 7.38
N ASP A 95 -13.52 -3.66 8.50
CA ASP A 95 -14.32 -2.43 8.61
C ASP A 95 -13.65 -1.32 9.45
N GLY A 96 -12.35 -1.44 9.72
CA GLY A 96 -11.64 -0.53 10.60
C GLY A 96 -11.18 0.78 9.99
N ALA A 97 -10.29 1.46 10.71
CA ALA A 97 -9.77 2.76 10.32
C ALA A 97 -9.00 2.67 8.99
N TRP A 98 -9.24 3.66 8.12
CA TRP A 98 -8.62 3.71 6.80
C TRP A 98 -7.16 4.12 6.92
N ILE A 99 -6.22 3.19 6.73
CA ILE A 99 -4.79 3.51 6.60
C ILE A 99 -4.56 4.14 5.23
N ARG A 100 -4.22 5.42 5.18
CA ARG A 100 -3.96 6.12 3.93
C ARG A 100 -2.50 6.56 3.90
N LEU A 101 -1.72 5.92 3.03
CA LEU A 101 -0.31 6.19 2.92
C LEU A 101 -0.09 7.31 1.91
N TYR A 102 0.59 8.37 2.35
CA TYR A 102 0.98 9.49 1.50
C TYR A 102 2.50 9.70 1.57
N PRO A 103 3.31 8.83 0.95
CA PRO A 103 4.75 9.01 0.91
C PRO A 103 5.13 10.27 0.11
N VAL A 104 6.17 10.96 0.55
CA VAL A 104 6.75 12.10 -0.16
C VAL A 104 7.60 11.57 -1.31
N VAL A 105 7.16 11.84 -2.54
CA VAL A 105 7.84 11.39 -3.77
C VAL A 105 8.85 12.44 -4.22
N GLY A 106 10.06 12.01 -4.55
CA GLY A 106 11.16 12.86 -4.99
C GLY A 106 12.53 12.20 -4.76
N PRO A 107 13.63 12.97 -4.77
CA PRO A 107 14.93 12.49 -4.29
C PRO A 107 14.79 11.97 -2.85
N GLU A 108 15.13 10.70 -2.63
CA GLU A 108 15.01 10.09 -1.31
C GLU A 108 16.19 10.49 -0.43
N LEU A 109 15.89 10.74 0.85
CA LEU A 109 16.92 10.91 1.85
C LEU A 109 17.60 9.58 2.12
N ILE A 110 18.93 9.61 2.23
CA ILE A 110 19.74 8.47 2.65
C ILE A 110 20.58 8.87 3.86
N LEU A 111 20.85 7.90 4.74
CA LEU A 111 21.83 8.07 5.80
C LEU A 111 23.18 7.57 5.30
N SER A 112 24.23 8.39 5.40
CA SER A 112 25.59 8.06 4.94
C SER A 112 26.36 7.16 5.92
N THR A 113 25.66 6.24 6.60
CA THR A 113 26.26 5.26 7.52
C THR A 113 25.65 3.89 7.27
N ASP A 114 26.49 2.86 7.34
CA ASP A 114 26.05 1.46 7.28
C ASP A 114 25.99 0.82 8.69
N GLU A 115 26.55 1.50 9.71
CA GLU A 115 26.81 0.96 11.05
C GLU A 115 25.60 1.02 12.00
N LEU A 116 24.51 1.63 11.57
CA LEU A 116 23.37 1.88 12.43
C LEU A 116 22.49 0.62 12.59
N ASP A 117 22.34 0.13 13.81
CA ASP A 117 21.39 -0.94 14.13
C ASP A 117 19.96 -0.41 13.99
N LEU A 118 19.16 -0.93 13.06
CA LEU A 118 17.81 -0.42 12.80
C LEU A 118 16.73 -1.10 13.67
N ASP A 119 17.11 -2.08 14.50
CA ASP A 119 16.17 -2.88 15.28
C ASP A 119 15.98 -2.36 16.72
N VAL A 120 16.63 -1.23 17.04
CA VAL A 120 16.66 -0.68 18.40
C VAL A 120 15.97 0.70 18.48
N PRO A 121 15.18 0.97 19.54
CA PRO A 121 14.53 2.27 19.74
C PRO A 121 15.48 3.47 19.77
N TYR A 122 16.73 3.26 20.20
CA TYR A 122 17.74 4.30 20.21
C TYR A 122 18.02 4.87 18.82
N SER A 123 18.12 4.01 17.81
CA SER A 123 18.36 4.42 16.42
C SER A 123 17.18 5.15 15.83
N VAL A 124 15.96 4.74 16.18
CA VAL A 124 14.72 5.43 15.78
C VAL A 124 14.74 6.88 16.27
N GLN A 125 15.03 7.07 17.57
CA GLN A 125 15.11 8.41 18.16
C GLN A 125 16.24 9.24 17.55
N MET A 126 17.43 8.66 17.38
CA MET A 126 18.57 9.35 16.80
C MET A 126 18.30 9.80 15.35
N ILE A 127 17.67 8.95 14.53
CA ILE A 127 17.29 9.30 13.16
C ILE A 127 16.20 10.38 13.18
N LYS A 128 15.17 10.25 14.03
CA LYS A 128 14.12 11.26 14.15
C LYS A 128 14.71 12.64 14.51
N GLU A 129 15.58 12.69 15.51
CA GLU A 129 16.26 13.92 15.93
C GLU A 129 17.08 14.53 14.78
N ARG A 130 17.84 13.70 14.05
CA ARG A 130 18.58 14.16 12.87
C ARG A 130 17.66 14.74 11.79
N LEU A 131 16.56 14.06 11.48
CA LEU A 131 15.57 14.49 10.49
C LEU A 131 14.96 15.84 10.88
N LEU A 132 14.59 16.01 12.15
CA LEU A 132 14.07 17.28 12.68
C LEU A 132 15.10 18.41 12.65
N LEU A 133 16.37 18.12 12.99
CA LEU A 133 17.47 19.09 12.88
C LEU A 133 17.67 19.53 11.42
N SER A 134 17.62 18.61 10.46
CA SER A 134 17.81 18.91 9.03
C SER A 134 16.80 19.94 8.50
N ALA A 135 15.55 19.90 8.99
CA ALA A 135 14.53 20.86 8.60
C ALA A 135 14.87 22.28 9.07
N LYS A 136 15.45 22.41 10.27
CA LYS A 136 15.88 23.71 10.82
C LYS A 136 17.09 24.26 10.06
N GLU A 137 18.03 23.40 9.68
CA GLU A 137 19.25 23.75 8.94
C GLU A 137 18.95 24.25 7.52
N ARG A 138 17.88 23.79 6.88
CA ARG A 138 17.47 24.22 5.54
C ARG A 138 17.33 25.75 5.41
N HIS A 139 16.88 26.42 6.48
CA HIS A 139 16.76 27.88 6.49
C HIS A 139 18.11 28.60 6.41
N LEU A 140 19.20 27.91 6.77
CA LEU A 140 20.56 28.46 6.80
C LEU A 140 21.33 28.17 5.51
N LEU A 141 21.09 27.02 4.86
CA LEU A 141 21.84 26.56 3.70
C LEU A 141 20.90 25.97 2.62
N PRO A 142 20.58 26.72 1.56
CA PRO A 142 19.80 26.19 0.44
C PRO A 142 20.60 25.07 -0.28
N ASN A 143 19.91 24.00 -0.67
CA ASN A 143 20.43 22.81 -1.38
C ASN A 143 21.03 21.67 -0.53
N ILE A 144 20.82 21.64 0.79
CA ILE A 144 21.16 20.47 1.62
C ILE A 144 20.01 19.45 1.62
N PRO A 145 20.28 18.14 1.54
CA PRO A 145 19.30 17.08 1.82
C PRO A 145 18.64 17.30 3.18
N CYS A 146 17.34 17.56 3.21
CA CYS A 146 16.63 17.89 4.43
C CYS A 146 15.15 17.51 4.35
N VAL A 147 14.53 17.37 5.52
CA VAL A 147 13.08 17.25 5.65
C VAL A 147 12.42 18.56 5.19
N PRO A 148 11.44 18.52 4.27
CA PRO A 148 10.67 19.70 3.89
C PRO A 148 9.89 20.32 5.05
N ALA A 149 9.95 21.64 5.21
CA ALA A 149 9.33 22.34 6.34
C ALA A 149 7.81 22.16 6.43
N ASN A 150 7.12 21.96 5.31
CA ASN A 150 5.68 21.68 5.29
C ASN A 150 5.30 20.36 5.98
N LEU A 151 6.25 19.44 6.18
CA LEU A 151 6.00 18.19 6.90
C LEU A 151 5.97 18.36 8.43
N LEU A 152 6.47 19.49 8.95
CA LEU A 152 6.54 19.76 10.40
C LEU A 152 5.49 20.78 10.87
N ASN A 153 4.86 21.49 9.94
CA ASN A 153 3.97 22.62 10.25
C ASN A 153 2.49 22.21 10.32
N GLU A 154 2.17 20.95 10.04
CA GLU A 154 0.79 20.45 10.01
C GLU A 154 0.65 19.20 10.87
N PRO A 155 -0.48 19.03 11.57
CA PRO A 155 -0.69 17.88 12.44
C PRO A 155 -0.84 16.59 11.61
N TYR A 156 -0.18 15.53 12.05
CA TYR A 156 -0.39 14.19 11.51
C TYR A 156 -1.73 13.62 12.02
N HIS A 157 -2.46 12.96 11.12
CA HIS A 157 -3.59 12.13 11.50
C HIS A 157 -3.08 10.75 11.90
N LEU A 158 -3.03 10.50 13.21
CA LEU A 158 -2.52 9.26 13.78
C LEU A 158 -3.69 8.35 14.19
N LEU A 159 -3.56 7.06 13.90
CA LEU A 159 -4.53 6.02 14.16
C LEU A 159 -4.07 5.19 15.36
N ASP A 160 -4.92 5.13 16.39
CA ASP A 160 -4.65 4.41 17.65
C ASP A 160 -5.54 3.17 17.83
N GLN A 161 -6.58 3.02 17.00
CA GLN A 161 -7.61 1.98 17.10
C GLN A 161 -8.04 1.52 15.71
N ASP A 162 -8.78 0.42 15.66
CA ASP A 162 -9.38 -0.16 14.44
C ASP A 162 -8.36 -0.49 13.34
N ILE A 163 -7.14 -0.81 13.77
CA ILE A 163 -6.03 -1.32 12.96
C ILE A 163 -5.37 -2.46 13.72
N ASP A 164 -4.80 -3.43 13.01
CA ASP A 164 -4.13 -4.58 13.59
C ASP A 164 -2.67 -4.59 13.15
N MET A 165 -1.83 -3.91 13.95
CA MET A 165 -0.41 -3.77 13.68
C MET A 165 0.41 -5.03 13.97
N ASP A 166 -0.16 -6.03 14.65
CA ASP A 166 0.48 -7.35 14.79
C ASP A 166 0.62 -8.05 13.43
N ARG A 167 -0.14 -7.60 12.42
CA ARG A 167 0.00 -8.06 11.01
C ARG A 167 1.21 -7.48 10.31
N PHE A 168 1.83 -6.41 10.80
CA PHE A 168 2.85 -5.66 10.07
C PHE A 168 4.06 -6.54 9.70
N LEU A 169 4.77 -7.06 10.70
CA LEU A 169 5.96 -7.88 10.47
C LEU A 169 5.64 -9.18 9.69
N PRO A 170 4.59 -9.96 10.04
CA PRO A 170 4.22 -11.14 9.27
C PRO A 170 3.82 -10.86 7.81
N SER A 171 3.24 -9.68 7.53
CA SER A 171 2.92 -9.24 6.17
C SER A 171 4.19 -8.84 5.43
N TYR A 172 5.06 -8.05 6.06
CA TYR A 172 6.34 -7.65 5.51
C TYR A 172 7.15 -8.86 5.04
N GLN A 173 7.30 -9.86 5.92
CA GLN A 173 8.04 -11.09 5.66
C GLN A 173 7.47 -11.93 4.50
N ARG A 174 6.16 -11.89 4.27
CA ARG A 174 5.49 -12.65 3.21
C ARG A 174 5.41 -11.93 1.86
N ILE A 175 5.53 -10.60 1.84
CA ILE A 175 5.58 -9.85 0.59
C ILE A 175 6.95 -10.11 -0.06
N ASP A 176 6.95 -10.99 -1.06
CA ASP A 176 8.14 -11.31 -1.86
C ASP A 176 8.44 -10.17 -2.85
N PRO A 177 9.59 -9.47 -2.71
CA PRO A 177 9.96 -8.38 -3.60
C PRO A 177 10.28 -8.81 -5.04
N SER A 178 10.50 -10.12 -5.29
CA SER A 178 10.67 -10.67 -6.64
C SER A 178 9.35 -10.85 -7.38
N ASN A 179 8.21 -10.85 -6.67
CA ASN A 179 6.90 -10.90 -7.27
C ASN A 179 6.47 -9.51 -7.78
N PHE A 180 7.02 -9.10 -8.93
CA PHE A 180 6.79 -7.77 -9.50
C PHE A 180 5.32 -7.43 -9.76
N VAL A 181 4.44 -8.43 -9.95
CA VAL A 181 3.01 -8.19 -10.11
C VAL A 181 2.39 -7.73 -8.79
N LEU A 182 2.69 -8.42 -7.69
CA LEU A 182 2.27 -7.99 -6.35
C LEU A 182 2.83 -6.61 -6.00
N MET A 183 4.13 -6.41 -6.22
CA MET A 183 4.79 -5.14 -5.91
C MET A 183 4.19 -3.96 -6.69
N ARG A 184 3.83 -4.18 -7.96
CA ARG A 184 3.16 -3.17 -8.80
C ARG A 184 1.72 -2.92 -8.34
N GLY A 185 0.99 -3.97 -7.95
CA GLY A 185 -0.37 -3.87 -7.43
C GLY A 185 -0.44 -3.06 -6.14
N LEU A 186 0.45 -3.33 -5.18
CA LEU A 186 0.54 -2.58 -3.92
C LEU A 186 0.89 -1.11 -4.14
N GLN A 187 1.90 -0.82 -4.99
CA GLN A 187 2.24 0.57 -5.35
C GLN A 187 1.09 1.31 -6.01
N ALA A 188 0.35 0.63 -6.89
CA ALA A 188 -0.80 1.22 -7.57
C ALA A 188 -1.93 1.53 -6.59
N LEU A 189 -2.15 0.69 -5.58
CA LEU A 189 -3.12 0.92 -4.51
C LEU A 189 -2.74 2.13 -3.64
N VAL A 190 -1.47 2.22 -3.23
CA VAL A 190 -0.95 3.41 -2.51
C VAL A 190 -1.11 4.67 -3.36
N LYS A 191 -0.80 4.60 -4.65
CA LYS A 191 -0.95 5.73 -5.56
C LYS A 191 -2.41 6.16 -5.73
N SER A 192 -3.34 5.21 -5.79
CA SER A 192 -4.78 5.49 -5.79
C SER A 192 -5.18 6.26 -4.53
N ASP A 193 -4.71 5.83 -3.34
CA ASP A 193 -4.93 6.53 -2.08
C ASP A 193 -4.37 7.97 -2.09
N MET A 194 -3.18 8.19 -2.67
CA MET A 194 -2.56 9.52 -2.81
C MET A 194 -3.36 10.45 -3.74
N LEU A 195 -3.74 9.95 -4.93
CA LEU A 195 -4.51 10.71 -5.93
C LEU A 195 -5.93 11.00 -5.43
N GLY A 196 -6.54 10.02 -4.74
CA GLY A 196 -7.82 10.15 -4.06
C GLY A 196 -7.86 11.18 -2.91
N ARG A 197 -6.78 11.92 -2.65
CA ARG A 197 -6.82 13.09 -1.75
C ARG A 197 -7.25 14.38 -2.43
N HIS A 198 -7.11 14.43 -3.75
CA HIS A 198 -7.29 15.62 -4.55
C HIS A 198 -8.38 15.34 -5.57
N ARG A 199 -9.50 16.06 -5.47
CA ARG A 199 -10.69 15.77 -6.28
C ARG A 199 -10.40 15.91 -7.77
N GLU A 200 -9.49 16.82 -8.13
CA GLU A 200 -8.98 17.04 -9.48
C GLU A 200 -8.26 15.83 -10.08
N PHE A 201 -7.77 14.89 -9.25
CA PHE A 201 -7.07 13.68 -9.69
C PHE A 201 -7.90 12.40 -9.49
N GLY A 202 -9.22 12.54 -9.45
CA GLY A 202 -10.13 11.41 -9.24
C GLY A 202 -10.06 10.35 -10.34
N GLU A 203 -9.94 10.78 -11.60
CA GLU A 203 -9.79 9.86 -12.73
C GLU A 203 -8.50 9.05 -12.62
N GLU A 204 -7.38 9.71 -12.31
CA GLU A 204 -6.08 9.07 -12.13
C GLU A 204 -6.08 8.13 -10.92
N SER A 205 -6.83 8.46 -9.86
CA SER A 205 -7.03 7.58 -8.72
C SER A 205 -7.70 6.27 -9.12
N VAL A 206 -8.76 6.33 -9.95
CA VAL A 206 -9.46 5.15 -10.47
C VAL A 206 -8.57 4.38 -11.44
N ILE A 207 -7.82 5.05 -12.32
CA ILE A 207 -6.83 4.41 -13.21
C ILE A 207 -5.79 3.62 -12.39
N ALA A 208 -5.27 4.21 -11.30
CA ALA A 208 -4.34 3.52 -10.42
C ALA A 208 -5.00 2.28 -9.76
N ALA A 209 -6.26 2.37 -9.34
CA ALA A 209 -7.02 1.22 -8.83
C ALA A 209 -7.21 0.13 -9.90
N PHE A 210 -7.44 0.49 -11.17
CA PHE A 210 -7.52 -0.49 -12.27
C PHE A 210 -6.19 -1.22 -12.52
N ILE A 211 -5.05 -0.56 -12.31
CA ILE A 211 -3.74 -1.23 -12.37
C ILE A 211 -3.60 -2.24 -11.23
N ALA A 212 -4.06 -1.89 -10.02
CA ALA A 212 -4.10 -2.82 -8.89
C ALA A 212 -5.06 -4.00 -9.15
N LEU A 213 -6.21 -3.74 -9.80
CA LEU A 213 -7.16 -4.78 -10.21
C LEU A 213 -6.55 -5.76 -11.21
N ASP A 214 -5.82 -5.26 -12.21
CA ASP A 214 -5.15 -6.10 -13.20
C ASP A 214 -4.03 -6.96 -12.58
N ALA A 215 -3.31 -6.41 -11.60
CA ALA A 215 -2.34 -7.13 -10.80
C ALA A 215 -2.99 -8.23 -9.95
N SER A 216 -4.11 -7.94 -9.28
CA SER A 216 -4.84 -8.94 -8.48
C SER A 216 -5.38 -10.07 -9.36
N PHE A 217 -5.96 -9.75 -10.51
CA PHE A 217 -6.41 -10.74 -11.49
C PHE A 217 -5.27 -11.67 -11.94
N SER A 218 -4.11 -11.10 -12.28
CA SER A 218 -2.92 -11.86 -12.68
C SER A 218 -2.41 -12.80 -11.58
N LEU A 219 -2.46 -12.36 -10.31
CA LEU A 219 -2.08 -13.19 -9.16
C LEU A 219 -3.09 -14.31 -8.91
N VAL A 220 -4.40 -14.03 -8.98
CA VAL A 220 -5.45 -15.04 -8.86
C VAL A 220 -5.31 -16.11 -9.96
N GLN A 221 -5.01 -15.72 -11.20
CA GLN A 221 -4.73 -16.68 -12.26
C GLN A 221 -3.49 -17.55 -11.95
N ARG A 222 -2.44 -16.99 -11.34
CA ARG A 222 -1.27 -17.78 -10.90
C ARG A 222 -1.67 -18.78 -9.82
N GLU A 223 -2.44 -18.37 -8.83
CA GLU A 223 -2.99 -19.26 -7.79
C GLU A 223 -3.82 -20.41 -8.39
N LEU A 224 -4.71 -20.11 -9.34
CA LEU A 224 -5.51 -21.12 -10.01
C LEU A 224 -4.66 -22.09 -10.83
N ARG A 225 -3.60 -21.62 -11.50
CA ARG A 225 -2.63 -22.49 -12.17
C ARG A 225 -1.89 -23.40 -11.20
N LEU A 226 -1.47 -22.89 -10.05
CA LEU A 226 -0.83 -23.67 -9.00
C LEU A 226 -1.77 -24.75 -8.44
N LYS A 227 -3.08 -24.50 -8.45
CA LYS A 227 -4.13 -25.47 -8.08
C LYS A 227 -4.51 -26.45 -9.22
N GLY A 228 -3.80 -26.42 -10.34
CA GLY A 228 -3.94 -27.38 -11.43
C GLY A 228 -4.78 -26.92 -12.63
N LEU A 229 -5.30 -25.69 -12.63
CA LEU A 229 -6.05 -25.16 -13.76
C LEU A 229 -5.10 -24.53 -14.79
N ALA A 230 -4.80 -25.24 -15.88
CA ALA A 230 -3.75 -24.82 -16.83
C ALA A 230 -3.97 -23.42 -17.44
N ASN A 231 -5.20 -23.10 -17.84
CA ASN A 231 -5.56 -21.82 -18.47
C ASN A 231 -6.78 -21.19 -17.77
N PRO A 232 -6.61 -20.55 -16.61
CA PRO A 232 -7.72 -19.96 -15.87
C PRO A 232 -8.37 -18.81 -16.66
N SER A 233 -9.69 -18.89 -16.83
CA SER A 233 -10.48 -17.83 -17.44
C SER A 233 -10.79 -16.69 -16.46
N ALA A 234 -11.36 -15.60 -16.96
CA ALA A 234 -11.86 -14.51 -16.12
C ALA A 234 -13.04 -14.94 -15.24
N ASN A 235 -13.85 -15.91 -15.70
CA ASN A 235 -14.93 -16.50 -14.90
C ASN A 235 -14.37 -17.41 -13.79
N ASP A 236 -13.29 -18.15 -14.05
CA ASP A 236 -12.65 -18.96 -12.99
C ASP A 236 -12.12 -18.07 -11.86
N ALA A 237 -11.57 -16.90 -12.20
CA ALA A 237 -11.17 -15.90 -11.23
C ALA A 237 -12.37 -15.27 -10.50
N ALA A 238 -13.50 -15.04 -11.19
CA ALA A 238 -14.74 -14.58 -10.54
C ALA A 238 -15.25 -15.59 -9.51
N ARG A 239 -15.26 -16.89 -9.87
CA ARG A 239 -15.61 -17.99 -8.97
C ARG A 239 -14.63 -18.12 -7.80
N TRP A 240 -13.34 -17.88 -8.03
CA TRP A 240 -12.36 -17.81 -6.95
C TRP A 240 -12.68 -16.66 -6.00
N LEU A 241 -12.97 -15.46 -6.52
CA LEU A 241 -13.32 -14.30 -5.70
C LEU A 241 -14.57 -14.59 -4.88
N HIS A 242 -15.62 -15.11 -5.51
CA HIS A 242 -16.85 -15.50 -4.84
C HIS A 242 -16.61 -16.48 -3.69
N ARG A 243 -15.96 -17.62 -3.95
CA ARG A 243 -15.70 -18.64 -2.92
C ARG A 243 -14.96 -18.10 -1.71
N ASN A 244 -14.02 -17.20 -1.92
CA ASN A 244 -13.19 -16.70 -0.83
C ASN A 244 -13.81 -15.48 -0.13
N PHE A 245 -14.57 -14.63 -0.82
CA PHE A 245 -14.99 -13.33 -0.27
C PHE A 245 -16.51 -13.12 -0.20
N TYR A 246 -17.31 -13.74 -1.06
CA TYR A 246 -18.76 -13.48 -1.13
C TYR A 246 -19.62 -14.67 -0.68
N GLU A 247 -19.19 -15.89 -0.94
CA GLU A 247 -19.83 -17.12 -0.45
C GLU A 247 -19.98 -17.14 1.09
N PRO A 248 -18.98 -16.71 1.90
CA PRO A 248 -19.14 -16.62 3.35
C PRO A 248 -20.28 -15.69 3.79
N PHE A 249 -20.59 -14.65 3.00
CA PHE A 249 -21.72 -13.74 3.23
C PHE A 249 -23.01 -14.20 2.52
N GLY A 250 -23.08 -15.45 2.06
CA GLY A 250 -24.29 -16.02 1.45
C GLY A 250 -24.72 -15.36 0.13
N HIS A 251 -23.78 -14.76 -0.62
CA HIS A 251 -24.08 -14.29 -1.96
C HIS A 251 -24.16 -15.46 -2.95
N GLU A 252 -25.02 -15.32 -3.95
CA GLU A 252 -25.13 -16.27 -5.05
C GLU A 252 -23.81 -16.35 -5.85
N PRO A 253 -23.47 -17.54 -6.38
CA PRO A 253 -22.29 -17.70 -7.22
C PRO A 253 -22.42 -16.89 -8.52
N PRO A 254 -21.29 -16.44 -9.10
CA PRO A 254 -21.30 -15.71 -10.34
C PRO A 254 -21.86 -16.58 -11.48
N GLY A 255 -22.56 -15.94 -12.42
CA GLY A 255 -23.08 -16.62 -13.60
C GLY A 255 -22.00 -17.23 -14.49
N ASP A 256 -22.36 -18.10 -15.43
CA ASP A 256 -21.39 -18.79 -16.30
C ASP A 256 -20.57 -17.84 -17.19
N LEU A 257 -21.07 -16.64 -17.44
CA LEU A 257 -20.42 -15.63 -18.27
C LEU A 257 -19.82 -14.47 -17.45
N GLU A 258 -20.10 -14.42 -16.16
CA GLU A 258 -19.69 -13.31 -15.29
C GLU A 258 -18.18 -13.36 -15.05
N LYS A 259 -17.53 -12.20 -15.15
CA LYS A 259 -16.06 -12.09 -15.07
C LYS A 259 -15.60 -11.44 -13.78
N TYR A 260 -14.34 -11.67 -13.44
CA TYR A 260 -13.67 -11.06 -12.30
C TYR A 260 -13.79 -9.53 -12.36
N PHE A 261 -14.53 -8.94 -11.40
CA PHE A 261 -14.81 -7.50 -11.35
C PHE A 261 -15.39 -6.94 -12.68
N GLU A 262 -16.32 -7.68 -13.31
CA GLU A 262 -16.88 -7.32 -14.62
C GLU A 262 -17.57 -5.95 -14.65
N GLU A 263 -18.16 -5.52 -13.53
CA GLU A 263 -18.82 -4.22 -13.40
C GLU A 263 -17.90 -3.03 -13.73
N PHE A 264 -16.58 -3.19 -13.58
CA PHE A 264 -15.58 -2.16 -13.88
C PHE A 264 -15.01 -2.23 -15.30
N TYR A 265 -15.43 -3.21 -16.10
CA TYR A 265 -14.80 -3.48 -17.40
C TYR A 265 -15.05 -2.36 -18.42
N ASP A 266 -16.30 -1.93 -18.55
CA ASP A 266 -16.71 -0.91 -19.53
C ASP A 266 -16.15 0.48 -19.16
N SER A 267 -16.17 0.81 -17.86
CA SER A 267 -15.58 2.05 -17.34
C SER A 267 -14.07 2.07 -17.54
N ARG A 268 -13.37 0.96 -17.24
CA ARG A 268 -11.91 0.83 -17.50
C ARG A 268 -11.55 1.06 -18.96
N ILE A 269 -12.27 0.44 -19.89
CA ILE A 269 -12.02 0.64 -21.33
C ILE A 269 -12.26 2.10 -21.71
N SER A 270 -13.37 2.68 -21.26
CA SER A 270 -13.76 4.04 -21.64
C SER A 270 -12.86 5.11 -21.04
N THR A 271 -12.27 4.84 -19.87
CA THR A 271 -11.29 5.74 -19.22
C THR A 271 -10.00 5.84 -20.03
N LEU A 272 -9.46 4.71 -20.50
CA LEU A 272 -8.15 4.66 -21.14
C LEU A 272 -8.21 4.91 -22.65
N HIS A 273 -9.39 4.73 -23.25
CA HIS A 273 -9.60 4.82 -24.70
C HIS A 273 -10.75 5.79 -24.99
N PRO A 274 -10.45 7.09 -25.22
CA PRO A 274 -11.47 8.13 -25.42
C PRO A 274 -12.46 7.85 -26.56
N GLY A 275 -12.00 7.17 -27.61
CA GLY A 275 -12.84 6.57 -28.64
C GLY A 275 -12.74 5.05 -28.57
N ASN A 276 -13.85 4.38 -28.30
CA ASN A 276 -13.90 2.93 -28.16
C ASN A 276 -15.26 2.37 -28.61
N ARG A 277 -15.47 1.04 -28.45
CA ARG A 277 -16.69 0.37 -28.91
C ARG A 277 -17.99 0.81 -28.20
N PHE A 278 -17.88 1.51 -27.08
CA PHE A 278 -19.00 2.08 -26.32
C PHE A 278 -19.31 3.52 -26.72
N GLY A 279 -18.50 4.12 -27.60
CA GLY A 279 -18.66 5.48 -28.12
C GLY A 279 -17.48 6.38 -27.84
N ASP A 280 -17.68 7.66 -28.13
CA ASP A 280 -16.74 8.74 -27.84
C ASP A 280 -17.22 9.49 -26.60
N PHE A 281 -16.35 9.63 -25.60
CA PHE A 281 -16.70 10.28 -24.34
C PHE A 281 -15.83 11.54 -24.13
N PRO A 282 -16.43 12.69 -23.76
CA PRO A 282 -15.67 13.91 -23.47
C PRO A 282 -14.97 13.88 -22.09
N PHE A 283 -15.25 12.88 -21.27
CA PHE A 283 -14.66 12.62 -19.95
C PHE A 283 -14.74 11.13 -19.63
N SER A 284 -13.92 10.65 -18.67
CA SER A 284 -14.02 9.27 -18.21
C SER A 284 -15.37 9.00 -17.52
N PRO A 285 -16.11 7.92 -17.86
CA PRO A 285 -17.35 7.55 -17.21
C PRO A 285 -17.14 6.81 -15.87
N THR A 286 -16.00 7.03 -15.20
CA THR A 286 -15.71 6.50 -13.88
C THR A 286 -16.28 7.36 -12.77
N MET A 287 -16.58 6.74 -11.65
CA MET A 287 -17.07 7.42 -10.47
C MET A 287 -16.05 7.33 -9.32
N TRP A 288 -16.16 8.25 -8.37
CA TRP A 288 -15.21 8.30 -7.25
C TRP A 288 -15.37 7.11 -6.29
N ASP A 289 -16.59 6.61 -6.15
CA ASP A 289 -16.89 5.39 -5.41
C ASP A 289 -16.23 4.15 -6.03
N ASP A 290 -15.96 4.11 -7.34
CA ASP A 290 -15.17 3.04 -7.97
C ASP A 290 -13.80 2.91 -7.29
N ALA A 291 -13.10 4.03 -7.07
CA ALA A 291 -11.80 4.02 -6.39
C ALA A 291 -11.93 3.54 -4.95
N ILE A 292 -12.96 3.98 -4.21
CA ILE A 292 -13.20 3.56 -2.82
C ILE A 292 -13.50 2.06 -2.74
N HIS A 293 -14.39 1.58 -3.61
CA HIS A 293 -14.80 0.18 -3.68
C HIS A 293 -13.61 -0.73 -4.02
N LEU A 294 -12.90 -0.42 -5.11
CA LEU A 294 -11.73 -1.17 -5.55
C LEU A 294 -10.63 -1.14 -4.49
N ARG A 295 -10.37 0.02 -3.86
CA ARG A 295 -9.37 0.10 -2.80
C ARG A 295 -9.71 -0.88 -1.67
N SER A 296 -10.95 -0.86 -1.19
CA SER A 296 -11.37 -1.74 -0.10
C SER A 296 -11.22 -3.23 -0.47
N GLN A 297 -11.79 -3.63 -1.61
CA GLN A 297 -11.79 -5.02 -2.07
C GLN A 297 -10.38 -5.53 -2.40
N LEU A 298 -9.60 -4.78 -3.19
CA LEU A 298 -8.28 -5.21 -3.66
C LEU A 298 -7.28 -5.33 -2.52
N ARG A 299 -7.37 -4.47 -1.50
CA ARG A 299 -6.57 -4.61 -0.27
C ARG A 299 -6.80 -5.98 0.37
N GLN A 300 -8.06 -6.41 0.50
CA GLN A 300 -8.38 -7.72 1.08
C GLN A 300 -7.92 -8.86 0.18
N VAL A 301 -8.09 -8.74 -1.14
CA VAL A 301 -7.57 -9.73 -2.11
C VAL A 301 -6.06 -9.87 -2.00
N PHE A 302 -5.30 -8.77 -1.97
CA PHE A 302 -3.85 -8.83 -1.76
C PHE A 302 -3.48 -9.43 -0.40
N SER A 303 -4.22 -9.08 0.66
CA SER A 303 -4.03 -9.69 1.99
C SER A 303 -4.14 -11.21 1.92
N PHE A 304 -5.23 -11.70 1.33
CA PHE A 304 -5.49 -13.14 1.20
C PHE A 304 -4.43 -13.82 0.32
N LEU A 305 -4.01 -13.20 -0.78
CA LEU A 305 -2.95 -13.74 -1.65
C LEU A 305 -1.59 -13.81 -0.95
N VAL A 306 -1.28 -12.84 -0.08
CA VAL A 306 -0.03 -12.82 0.70
C VAL A 306 -0.05 -13.85 1.83
N HIS A 307 -1.18 -13.99 2.54
CA HIS A 307 -1.28 -14.80 3.76
C HIS A 307 -1.87 -16.19 3.54
N GLY A 308 -2.54 -16.43 2.41
CA GLY A 308 -3.23 -17.67 2.07
C GLY A 308 -4.52 -17.91 2.86
N ARG A 309 -4.97 -16.95 3.66
CA ARG A 309 -6.14 -17.02 4.54
C ARG A 309 -6.65 -15.63 4.90
N HIS A 310 -7.88 -15.58 5.40
CA HIS A 310 -8.42 -14.40 6.05
C HIS A 310 -7.87 -14.23 7.46
N PHE A 311 -7.93 -12.99 7.95
CA PHE A 311 -7.72 -12.68 9.35
C PHE A 311 -9.04 -12.72 10.12
N LYS A 312 -8.94 -12.73 11.46
CA LYS A 312 -10.09 -12.89 12.35
C LYS A 312 -11.19 -11.84 12.15
N ASP A 313 -10.84 -10.61 11.85
CA ASP A 313 -11.77 -9.50 11.56
C ASP A 313 -12.71 -9.78 10.38
N PHE A 314 -12.27 -10.57 9.39
CA PHE A 314 -13.16 -11.03 8.32
C PHE A 314 -14.15 -12.07 8.85
N GLU A 315 -13.68 -13.02 9.66
CA GLU A 315 -14.53 -14.05 10.27
C GLU A 315 -15.59 -13.42 11.18
N ASP A 316 -15.18 -12.46 12.01
CA ASP A 316 -16.05 -11.67 12.88
C ASP A 316 -17.11 -10.91 12.05
N ALA A 317 -16.72 -10.28 10.91
CA ALA A 317 -17.64 -9.60 10.02
C ALA A 317 -18.67 -10.55 9.36
N VAL A 318 -18.25 -11.76 9.00
CA VAL A 318 -19.15 -12.81 8.48
C VAL A 318 -20.14 -13.24 9.55
N ASP A 319 -19.68 -13.48 10.78
CA ASP A 319 -20.53 -13.87 11.90
C ASP A 319 -21.57 -12.79 12.22
N ASP A 320 -21.16 -11.52 12.25
CA ASP A 320 -22.04 -10.37 12.48
C ASP A 320 -23.11 -10.26 11.39
N TYR A 321 -22.73 -10.46 10.12
CA TYR A 321 -23.67 -10.43 9.01
C TYR A 321 -24.76 -11.52 9.14
N HIS A 322 -24.37 -12.75 9.51
CA HIS A 322 -25.33 -13.85 9.72
C HIS A 322 -26.22 -13.61 10.94
N ALA A 323 -25.66 -13.04 12.02
CA ALA A 323 -26.42 -12.68 13.22
C ALA A 323 -27.51 -11.63 12.93
N GLN A 324 -27.23 -10.65 12.08
CA GLN A 324 -28.19 -9.62 11.68
C GLN A 324 -29.33 -10.17 10.80
N ARG A 325 -29.08 -11.19 9.98
CA ARG A 325 -30.08 -11.81 9.10
C ARG A 325 -30.93 -12.89 9.76
N ASN A 326 -30.42 -13.55 10.79
CA ASN A 326 -31.12 -14.56 11.57
C ASN A 326 -31.15 -14.19 13.06
N PRO A 327 -31.88 -13.12 13.46
CA PRO A 327 -32.00 -12.78 14.87
C PRO A 327 -32.63 -13.96 15.61
N ARG A 328 -31.94 -14.48 16.64
CA ARG A 328 -32.50 -15.54 17.49
C ARG A 328 -33.88 -15.09 17.98
N PRO A 329 -34.92 -15.96 17.94
CA PRO A 329 -36.21 -15.59 18.49
C PRO A 329 -36.03 -15.26 19.97
N VAL A 330 -36.36 -14.02 20.34
CA VAL A 330 -36.47 -13.59 21.73
C VAL A 330 -37.53 -14.50 22.35
N SER A 331 -37.12 -15.36 23.28
CA SER A 331 -38.06 -16.20 24.00
C SER A 331 -39.02 -15.30 24.76
N PRO A 332 -40.35 -15.42 24.58
CA PRO A 332 -41.29 -14.65 25.37
C PRO A 332 -41.14 -15.05 26.84
N ALA A 333 -41.04 -14.03 27.69
CA ALA A 333 -40.94 -14.14 29.15
C ALA A 333 -42.22 -14.73 29.78
#